data_AF-A0A9R0JZC2-F1
#
_entry.id   AF-A0A9R0JZC2-F1
#
_cell.length_a   1.000
_cell.length_b   1.000
_cell.length_c   1.000
_cell.angle_alpha   90.00
_cell.angle_beta   90.00
_cell.angle_gamma   90.00
#
_symmetry.space_group_name_H-M   'P 1'
#
loop_
_entity.id
_entity.type
_entity.pdbx_description
1 polymer ?
#
loop_
_entity_poly.entity_id
_entity_poly.type
_entity_poly.pdbx_seq_one_letter_code
_entity_poly.pdbx_strand_id
1 'polypeptide(L)'
;MPKKTCIPLLLLPLIFLHIIIGEAQLWPGFYNTTCPEVESTVREIMKNAIIKETRNAASIMRLQFHDCFVNGCDGSLLLDDTPTMLGEKLALSNINSLGPDSFEIIDEIKIALEKICPRVISCADIIIMASRDAVALTGGPDWEVKLGRKDSLYASQDDSSNILPSPRANANSLIHLFAKFNLSTEDLVALSGSHSIGKARCFSIVYRLYNQSGESTIDPHYKKELHKLCPRDGDEDKVGNLDVTPTVFDNQYFKDLVAGKGFLNSDQTLYTVEETREWVVKFSEDEGAFFDAFVKGMLKLGDLQSGQPGEVRKNCRVVNRQRVDVVVVNVMAIEANTIEEESENMKKIIEKLVKDGEEKGAQIKRQEEKIANLTKKLQKRPIDETHKNGETESEGKSDESKSNAKSKPRRRRNPHGDSFCFQQIQDMIAKTIKHQLDGNPDESGHYIKPYTERIDALEMPNAYQPPKFMFFDGKGNPKQHVAHFIKMCNNAGTEWDLLVKQFVRSLKEVAFDWYTDELAPTTRICSFNDKLLTTK
;
A
#
# COMPACT_ATOMS: atom_id res chain seq x y z
N MET A 1 10.36 -61.77 49.67
CA MET A 1 11.07 -60.47 49.59
C MET A 1 11.88 -60.46 48.29
N PRO A 2 11.50 -59.67 47.27
CA PRO A 2 12.19 -59.67 45.99
C PRO A 2 13.44 -58.78 46.04
N LYS A 3 14.51 -59.25 45.42
CA LYS A 3 15.78 -58.53 45.24
C LYS A 3 15.56 -57.40 44.23
N LYS A 4 15.81 -56.15 44.63
CA LYS A 4 15.77 -54.98 43.76
C LYS A 4 17.05 -54.94 42.91
N THR A 5 16.91 -55.11 41.60
CA THR A 5 17.95 -54.84 40.61
C THR A 5 17.93 -53.35 40.26
N CYS A 6 19.03 -52.65 40.52
CA CYS A 6 19.26 -51.29 40.03
C CYS A 6 19.79 -51.35 38.59
N ILE A 7 19.03 -50.81 37.64
CA ILE A 7 19.47 -50.53 36.26
C ILE A 7 20.05 -49.10 36.25
N PRO A 8 21.27 -48.86 35.74
CA PRO A 8 21.78 -47.51 35.60
C PRO A 8 21.12 -46.85 34.38
N LEU A 9 20.41 -45.74 34.63
CA LEU A 9 19.84 -44.89 33.60
C LEU A 9 20.97 -44.11 32.93
N LEU A 10 21.37 -44.52 31.72
CA LEU A 10 22.40 -43.88 30.93
C LEU A 10 21.81 -42.61 30.30
N LEU A 11 22.03 -41.46 30.95
CA LEU A 11 21.66 -40.14 30.43
C LEU A 11 22.59 -39.80 29.25
N LEU A 12 22.09 -39.99 28.02
CA LEU A 12 22.68 -39.42 26.81
C LEU A 12 22.54 -37.89 26.87
N PRO A 13 23.63 -37.10 26.73
CA PRO A 13 23.49 -35.66 26.63
C PRO A 13 22.86 -35.36 25.27
N LEU A 14 21.62 -34.85 25.29
CA LEU A 14 21.01 -34.16 24.17
C LEU A 14 21.88 -32.92 23.88
N ILE A 15 22.80 -33.06 22.94
CA ILE A 15 23.49 -31.93 22.33
C ILE A 15 22.42 -31.16 21.57
N PHE A 16 21.82 -30.16 22.24
CA PHE A 16 21.07 -29.11 21.56
C PHE A 16 22.06 -28.37 20.67
N LEU A 17 22.13 -28.77 19.40
CA LEU A 17 22.71 -27.96 18.34
C LEU A 17 21.83 -26.71 18.24
N HIS A 18 22.16 -25.69 19.03
CA HIS A 18 21.69 -24.35 18.77
C HIS A 18 22.28 -23.98 17.41
N ILE A 19 21.43 -24.00 16.37
CA ILE A 19 21.74 -23.30 15.14
C ILE A 19 21.79 -21.82 15.54
N ILE A 20 22.99 -21.35 15.86
CA ILE A 20 23.25 -19.92 15.92
C ILE A 20 23.05 -19.47 14.48
N ILE A 21 21.91 -18.85 14.20
CA ILE A 21 21.73 -18.06 12.98
C ILE A 21 22.70 -16.91 13.13
N GLY A 22 23.93 -17.10 12.65
CA GLY A 22 24.95 -16.07 12.67
C GLY A 22 24.56 -14.99 11.66
N GLU A 23 24.54 -13.74 12.11
CA GLU A 23 24.60 -12.58 11.23
C GLU A 23 25.71 -12.79 10.19
N ALA A 24 25.43 -12.47 8.92
CA ALA A 24 26.43 -12.60 7.88
C ALA A 24 27.58 -11.65 8.21
N GLN A 25 28.75 -12.20 8.54
CA GLN A 25 29.91 -11.37 8.84
C GLN A 25 30.23 -10.50 7.60
N LEU A 26 30.20 -9.17 7.75
CA LEU A 26 30.58 -8.24 6.68
C LEU A 26 32.05 -7.86 6.85
N TRP A 27 32.81 -7.85 5.77
CA TRP A 27 34.21 -7.42 5.81
C TRP A 27 34.68 -6.79 4.49
N PRO A 28 35.72 -5.93 4.53
CA PRO A 28 36.32 -5.37 3.31
C PRO A 28 36.95 -6.43 2.42
N GLY A 29 36.82 -6.30 1.09
CA GLY A 29 37.41 -7.25 0.15
C GLY A 29 36.74 -8.63 0.12
N PHE A 30 35.48 -8.74 0.55
CA PHE A 30 34.68 -9.98 0.54
C PHE A 30 34.73 -10.72 -0.81
N TYR A 31 34.77 -9.97 -1.92
CA TYR A 31 34.77 -10.51 -3.27
C TYR A 31 36.15 -10.62 -3.93
N ASN A 32 37.25 -10.32 -3.22
CA ASN A 32 38.60 -10.27 -3.81
C ASN A 32 39.03 -11.57 -4.51
N THR A 33 38.52 -12.71 -4.07
CA THR A 33 38.84 -14.02 -4.67
C THR A 33 37.78 -14.50 -5.66
N THR A 34 36.52 -14.10 -5.49
CA THR A 34 35.38 -14.64 -6.25
C THR A 34 34.97 -13.73 -7.41
N CYS A 35 35.20 -12.43 -7.31
CA CYS A 35 34.99 -11.45 -8.37
C CYS A 35 35.94 -10.24 -8.18
N PRO A 36 37.24 -10.39 -8.51
CA PRO A 36 38.23 -9.33 -8.26
C PRO A 36 37.94 -7.99 -8.96
N GLU A 37 37.19 -8.02 -10.06
CA GLU A 37 36.85 -6.82 -10.86
C GLU A 37 35.64 -6.05 -10.33
N VAL A 38 34.94 -6.56 -9.30
CA VAL A 38 33.63 -6.03 -8.88
C VAL A 38 33.64 -4.53 -8.57
N GLU A 39 34.57 -4.07 -7.74
CA GLU A 39 34.61 -2.66 -7.32
C GLU A 39 34.98 -1.74 -8.49
N SER A 40 35.91 -2.15 -9.35
CA SER A 40 36.27 -1.38 -10.55
C SER A 40 35.12 -1.27 -11.54
N THR A 41 34.35 -2.34 -11.73
CA THR A 41 33.20 -2.34 -12.63
C THR A 41 32.08 -1.44 -12.10
N VAL A 42 31.77 -1.51 -10.80
CA VAL A 42 30.76 -0.63 -10.17
C VAL A 42 31.17 0.83 -10.34
N ARG A 43 32.43 1.16 -10.04
CA ARG A 43 32.96 2.51 -10.13
C ARG A 43 32.93 3.09 -11.54
N GLU A 44 33.25 2.28 -12.54
CA GLU A 44 33.20 2.71 -13.95
C GLU A 44 31.77 3.06 -14.38
N ILE A 45 30.80 2.22 -14.06
CA ILE A 45 29.39 2.46 -14.42
C ILE A 45 28.85 3.68 -13.66
N MET A 46 29.18 3.82 -12.37
CA MET A 46 28.84 5.00 -11.59
C MET A 46 29.42 6.28 -12.18
N LYS A 47 30.69 6.25 -12.60
CA LYS A 47 31.33 7.39 -13.28
C LYS A 47 30.56 7.77 -14.55
N ASN A 48 30.19 6.80 -15.38
CA ASN A 48 29.43 7.05 -16.60
C ASN A 48 28.03 7.61 -16.29
N ALA A 49 27.35 7.09 -15.27
CA ALA A 49 26.05 7.56 -14.83
C ALA A 49 26.10 9.02 -14.33
N ILE A 50 27.14 9.39 -13.59
CA ILE A 50 27.35 10.76 -13.07
C ILE A 50 27.71 11.74 -14.19
N ILE A 51 28.50 11.30 -15.18
CA ILE A 51 28.80 12.11 -16.38
C ILE A 51 27.51 12.39 -17.17
N LYS A 52 26.62 11.40 -17.28
CA LYS A 52 25.34 11.54 -17.97
C LYS A 52 24.39 12.50 -17.24
N GLU A 53 24.27 12.35 -15.93
CA GLU A 53 23.46 13.20 -15.07
C GLU A 53 24.04 13.19 -13.64
N THR A 54 24.59 14.31 -13.20
CA THR A 54 25.31 14.40 -11.93
C THR A 54 24.42 14.15 -10.72
N ARG A 55 23.11 14.41 -10.82
CA ARG A 55 22.12 14.08 -9.78
C ARG A 55 22.07 12.58 -9.47
N ASN A 56 22.54 11.71 -10.36
CA ASN A 56 22.60 10.27 -10.11
C ASN A 56 23.41 9.92 -8.86
N ALA A 57 24.50 10.65 -8.56
CA ALA A 57 25.27 10.45 -7.33
C ALA A 57 24.38 10.58 -6.08
N ALA A 58 23.68 11.72 -5.95
CA ALA A 58 22.78 11.98 -4.83
C ALA A 58 21.63 10.95 -4.75
N SER A 59 21.14 10.49 -5.91
CA SER A 59 20.03 9.55 -5.98
C SER A 59 20.44 8.16 -5.50
N ILE A 60 21.64 7.70 -5.86
CA ILE A 60 22.21 6.42 -5.39
C ILE A 60 22.51 6.46 -3.89
N MET A 61 23.11 7.53 -3.37
CA MET A 61 23.32 7.68 -1.92
C MET A 61 22.01 7.60 -1.15
N ARG A 62 20.96 8.23 -1.69
CA ARG A 62 19.61 8.17 -1.10
C ARG A 62 19.02 6.76 -1.17
N LEU A 63 19.30 5.97 -2.22
CA LEU A 63 18.89 4.56 -2.25
C LEU A 63 19.48 3.79 -1.08
N GLN A 64 20.77 3.96 -0.75
CA GLN A 64 21.36 3.28 0.42
C GLN A 64 20.64 3.65 1.72
N PHE A 65 20.39 4.93 1.96
CA PHE A 65 19.67 5.34 3.17
C PHE A 65 18.28 4.70 3.24
N HIS A 66 17.55 4.72 2.12
CA HIS A 66 16.19 4.19 2.04
C HIS A 66 16.12 2.67 2.17
N ASP A 67 17.11 1.94 1.66
CA ASP A 67 17.23 0.48 1.84
C ASP A 67 17.59 0.16 3.29
N CYS A 68 18.68 0.72 3.79
CA CYS A 68 19.22 0.39 5.11
C CYS A 68 18.28 0.73 6.28
N PHE A 69 17.45 1.78 6.17
CA PHE A 69 16.48 2.14 7.22
C PHE A 69 15.24 1.24 7.26
N VAL A 70 14.98 0.45 6.21
CA VAL A 70 13.82 -0.43 6.12
C VAL A 70 14.31 -1.87 6.19
N ASN A 71 14.17 -2.48 7.37
CA ASN A 71 14.64 -3.84 7.60
C ASN A 71 16.15 -4.07 7.38
N GLY A 72 16.99 -3.04 7.28
CA GLY A 72 18.44 -3.18 7.09
C GLY A 72 18.85 -3.19 5.61
N CYS A 73 20.15 -3.17 5.34
CA CYS A 73 20.67 -3.07 3.97
C CYS A 73 20.56 -4.44 3.26
N ASP A 74 19.40 -4.75 2.71
CA ASP A 74 19.09 -6.06 2.15
C ASP A 74 18.57 -6.00 0.70
N GLY A 75 18.59 -4.83 0.06
CA GLY A 75 18.12 -4.64 -1.31
C GLY A 75 16.60 -4.84 -1.48
N SER A 76 15.82 -4.92 -0.41
CA SER A 76 14.35 -5.01 -0.45
C SER A 76 13.74 -3.85 -1.23
N LEU A 77 14.31 -2.63 -1.12
CA LEU A 77 13.89 -1.44 -1.87
C LEU A 77 13.87 -1.64 -3.39
N LEU A 78 14.71 -2.54 -3.91
CA LEU A 78 14.83 -2.79 -5.34
C LEU A 78 13.73 -3.70 -5.90
N LEU A 79 13.02 -4.45 -5.06
CA LEU A 79 11.94 -5.34 -5.49
C LEU A 79 10.78 -4.56 -6.12
N ASP A 80 10.30 -5.03 -7.26
CA ASP A 80 9.06 -4.58 -7.86
C ASP A 80 7.86 -5.28 -7.23
N ASP A 81 6.69 -4.66 -7.35
CA ASP A 81 5.42 -5.25 -6.90
C ASP A 81 5.16 -6.61 -7.55
N THR A 82 4.57 -7.51 -6.77
CA THR A 82 3.99 -8.77 -7.23
C THR A 82 2.53 -8.85 -6.81
N PRO A 83 1.72 -9.77 -7.35
CA PRO A 83 0.31 -9.92 -6.94
C PRO A 83 0.12 -10.16 -5.43
N THR A 84 1.14 -10.66 -4.74
CA THR A 84 1.08 -11.06 -3.33
C THR A 84 1.98 -10.23 -2.41
N MET A 85 2.76 -9.29 -2.95
CA MET A 85 3.72 -8.50 -2.18
C MET A 85 3.89 -7.13 -2.84
N LEU A 86 3.61 -6.08 -2.08
CA LEU A 86 3.83 -4.70 -2.51
C LEU A 86 5.28 -4.32 -2.21
N GLY A 87 5.96 -3.80 -3.22
CA GLY A 87 7.31 -3.27 -3.10
C GLY A 87 7.34 -1.90 -2.45
N GLU A 88 8.54 -1.46 -2.10
CA GLU A 88 8.72 -0.22 -1.33
C GLU A 88 8.72 1.03 -2.21
N LYS A 89 8.83 0.89 -3.52
CA LYS A 89 8.91 2.02 -4.46
C LYS A 89 7.68 2.91 -4.42
N LEU A 90 6.53 2.36 -4.00
CA LEU A 90 5.27 3.08 -3.84
C LEU A 90 5.06 3.63 -2.42
N ALA A 91 6.00 3.45 -1.49
CA ALA A 91 5.92 4.02 -0.15
C ALA A 91 5.95 5.56 -0.18
N LEU A 92 5.41 6.20 0.86
CA LEU A 92 5.21 7.66 0.92
C LEU A 92 6.47 8.48 0.64
N SER A 93 7.63 7.99 1.09
CA SER A 93 8.93 8.66 0.94
C SER A 93 9.65 8.33 -0.38
N ASN A 94 9.14 7.35 -1.13
CA ASN A 94 9.76 6.80 -2.35
C ASN A 94 9.01 7.23 -3.61
N ILE A 95 7.68 7.22 -3.58
CA ILE A 95 6.84 7.48 -4.74
C ILE A 95 7.06 8.87 -5.33
N ASN A 96 7.27 8.93 -6.65
CA ASN A 96 7.60 10.15 -7.39
C ASN A 96 8.80 10.91 -6.81
N SER A 97 9.70 10.23 -6.10
CA SER A 97 10.83 10.84 -5.39
C SER A 97 12.15 10.13 -5.69
N LEU A 98 12.21 8.81 -5.53
CA LEU A 98 13.31 8.01 -6.08
C LEU A 98 13.08 7.86 -7.59
N GLY A 99 14.01 8.40 -8.38
CA GLY A 99 13.87 8.42 -9.84
C GLY A 99 14.13 7.06 -10.48
N PRO A 100 13.51 6.75 -11.63
CA PRO A 100 13.73 5.49 -12.35
C PRO A 100 15.22 5.25 -12.67
N ASP A 101 15.94 6.29 -13.06
CA ASP A 101 17.36 6.27 -13.39
C ASP A 101 18.22 5.63 -12.27
N SER A 102 17.89 5.89 -11.00
CA SER A 102 18.64 5.34 -9.86
C SER A 102 18.51 3.81 -9.78
N PHE A 103 17.35 3.26 -10.09
CA PHE A 103 17.14 1.81 -10.13
C PHE A 103 17.78 1.19 -11.40
N GLU A 104 17.70 1.90 -12.53
CA GLU A 104 18.31 1.46 -13.80
C GLU A 104 19.84 1.37 -13.72
N ILE A 105 20.50 2.29 -13.00
CA ILE A 105 21.94 2.23 -12.76
C ILE A 105 22.31 0.96 -11.97
N ILE A 106 21.54 0.62 -10.94
CA ILE A 106 21.75 -0.61 -10.17
C ILE A 106 21.55 -1.84 -11.07
N ASP A 107 20.56 -1.83 -11.96
CA ASP A 107 20.36 -2.89 -12.94
C ASP A 107 21.53 -2.99 -13.93
N GLU A 108 22.04 -1.87 -14.43
CA GLU A 108 23.19 -1.83 -15.36
C GLU A 108 24.43 -2.44 -14.70
N ILE A 109 24.73 -2.05 -13.47
CA ILE A 109 25.80 -2.63 -12.66
C ILE A 109 25.57 -4.14 -12.50
N LYS A 110 24.36 -4.54 -12.12
CA LYS A 110 24.04 -5.95 -11.92
C LYS A 110 24.20 -6.77 -13.20
N ILE A 111 23.75 -6.26 -14.33
CA ILE A 111 23.88 -6.91 -15.65
C ILE A 111 25.35 -7.08 -16.03
N ALA A 112 26.18 -6.07 -15.78
CA ALA A 112 27.61 -6.16 -16.04
C ALA A 112 28.28 -7.22 -15.15
N LEU A 113 28.00 -7.18 -13.84
CA LEU A 113 28.57 -8.10 -12.87
C LEU A 113 28.11 -9.55 -13.08
N GLU A 114 26.86 -9.80 -13.45
CA GLU A 114 26.39 -11.16 -13.76
C GLU A 114 27.06 -11.77 -15.00
N LYS A 115 27.63 -10.95 -15.90
CA LYS A 115 28.44 -11.44 -17.02
C LYS A 115 29.86 -11.82 -16.58
N ILE A 116 30.42 -11.10 -15.61
CA ILE A 116 31.79 -11.29 -15.11
C ILE A 116 31.83 -12.42 -14.08
N CYS A 117 30.96 -12.36 -13.07
CA CYS A 117 30.89 -13.28 -11.94
C CYS A 117 29.43 -13.69 -11.65
N PRO A 118 28.87 -14.63 -12.43
CA PRO A 118 27.47 -15.03 -12.34
C PRO A 118 27.07 -15.52 -10.95
N ARG A 119 25.98 -14.99 -10.38
CA ARG A 119 25.42 -15.36 -9.06
C ARG A 119 26.37 -15.17 -7.87
N VAL A 120 27.30 -14.22 -7.95
CA VAL A 120 28.25 -13.96 -6.85
C VAL A 120 27.86 -12.72 -6.04
N ILE A 121 27.53 -11.62 -6.71
CA ILE A 121 27.36 -10.29 -6.09
C ILE A 121 25.90 -10.02 -5.78
N SER A 122 25.56 -9.72 -4.52
CA SER A 122 24.18 -9.33 -4.14
C SER A 122 23.85 -7.92 -4.63
N CYS A 123 22.57 -7.63 -4.82
CA CYS A 123 22.11 -6.28 -5.15
C CYS A 123 22.28 -5.32 -3.97
N ALA A 124 22.12 -5.82 -2.73
CA ALA A 124 22.41 -5.06 -1.52
C ALA A 124 23.86 -4.53 -1.51
N ASP A 125 24.85 -5.37 -1.83
CA ASP A 125 26.25 -4.92 -1.88
C ASP A 125 26.53 -3.99 -3.07
N ILE A 126 25.79 -4.09 -4.18
CA ILE A 126 25.86 -3.11 -5.27
C ILE A 126 25.46 -1.71 -4.80
N ILE A 127 24.36 -1.58 -4.03
CA ILE A 127 23.94 -0.29 -3.47
C ILE A 127 25.06 0.34 -2.63
N ILE A 128 25.71 -0.47 -1.79
CA ILE A 128 26.78 -0.03 -0.87
C ILE A 128 28.01 0.45 -1.64
N MET A 129 28.50 -0.33 -2.60
CA MET A 129 29.64 0.06 -3.44
C MET A 129 29.32 1.32 -4.27
N ALA A 130 28.14 1.35 -4.89
CA ALA A 130 27.72 2.44 -5.75
C ALA A 130 27.55 3.77 -4.98
N SER A 131 27.07 3.71 -3.73
CA SER A 131 26.90 4.88 -2.87
C SER A 131 28.23 5.43 -2.37
N ARG A 132 29.20 4.56 -2.07
CA ARG A 132 30.58 4.99 -1.81
C ARG A 132 31.17 5.70 -3.02
N ASP A 133 31.00 5.11 -4.21
CA ASP A 133 31.51 5.69 -5.46
C ASP A 133 30.83 7.02 -5.80
N ALA A 134 29.53 7.16 -5.51
CA ALA A 134 28.81 8.42 -5.68
C ALA A 134 29.46 9.57 -4.89
N VAL A 135 29.89 9.31 -3.65
CA VAL A 135 30.56 10.29 -2.79
C VAL A 135 31.96 10.60 -3.30
N ALA A 136 32.78 9.57 -3.53
CA ALA A 136 34.16 9.76 -3.99
C ALA A 136 34.24 10.49 -5.35
N LEU A 137 33.33 10.17 -6.28
CA LEU A 137 33.29 10.77 -7.61
C LEU A 137 32.73 12.21 -7.64
N THR A 138 32.12 12.67 -6.54
CA THR A 138 31.61 14.05 -6.38
C THR A 138 32.49 14.91 -5.49
N GLY A 139 33.69 14.45 -5.12
CA GLY A 139 34.69 15.22 -4.38
C GLY A 139 34.78 14.89 -2.88
N GLY A 140 33.94 13.98 -2.39
CA GLY A 140 33.97 13.50 -1.02
C GLY A 140 35.06 12.44 -0.75
N PRO A 141 35.07 11.86 0.46
CA PRO A 141 36.04 10.84 0.84
C PRO A 141 35.82 9.51 0.09
N ASP A 142 36.88 8.72 -0.08
CA ASP A 142 36.83 7.31 -0.48
C ASP A 142 37.12 6.45 0.77
N TRP A 143 36.52 5.27 0.86
CA TRP A 143 36.70 4.35 1.99
C TRP A 143 36.49 2.90 1.57
N GLU A 144 37.01 1.97 2.37
CA GLU A 144 36.76 0.54 2.19
C GLU A 144 35.37 0.17 2.73
N VAL A 145 34.50 -0.27 1.83
CA VAL A 145 33.17 -0.78 2.21
C VAL A 145 33.27 -2.21 2.71
N LYS A 146 32.50 -2.53 3.76
CA LYS A 146 32.28 -3.91 4.17
C LYS A 146 31.22 -4.54 3.26
N LEU A 147 31.46 -5.74 2.76
CA LEU A 147 30.59 -6.46 1.83
C LEU A 147 30.28 -7.86 2.36
N GLY A 148 29.35 -8.56 1.71
CA GLY A 148 28.87 -9.89 2.07
C GLY A 148 27.36 -9.96 2.34
N ARG A 149 26.61 -8.89 2.07
CA ARG A 149 25.15 -8.84 2.30
C ARG A 149 24.43 -9.81 1.38
N LYS A 150 23.26 -10.26 1.83
CA LYS A 150 22.33 -11.06 1.03
C LYS A 150 21.08 -10.25 0.74
N ASP A 151 20.50 -10.53 -0.42
CA ASP A 151 19.29 -9.89 -0.91
C ASP A 151 18.06 -10.46 -0.22
N SER A 152 17.14 -9.58 0.20
CA SER A 152 15.88 -9.97 0.80
C SER A 152 14.99 -10.75 -0.16
N LEU A 153 14.17 -11.62 0.43
CA LEU A 153 13.13 -12.37 -0.26
C LEU A 153 11.78 -11.65 -0.23
N TYR A 154 11.68 -10.51 0.46
CA TYR A 154 10.46 -9.73 0.56
C TYR A 154 10.72 -8.22 0.65
N ALA A 155 9.69 -7.44 0.40
CA ALA A 155 9.68 -5.99 0.55
C ALA A 155 8.43 -5.57 1.34
N SER A 156 8.48 -4.41 1.99
CA SER A 156 7.38 -3.94 2.83
C SER A 156 7.11 -2.45 2.65
N GLN A 157 6.10 -2.13 1.82
CA GLN A 157 5.63 -0.77 1.62
C GLN A 157 5.23 -0.07 2.94
N ASP A 158 4.63 -0.82 3.86
CA ASP A 158 4.17 -0.31 5.15
C ASP A 158 5.34 0.03 6.07
N ASP A 159 6.33 -0.87 6.20
CA ASP A 159 7.52 -0.59 7.01
C ASP A 159 8.25 0.65 6.48
N SER A 160 8.42 0.73 5.17
CA SER A 160 9.02 1.89 4.49
C SER A 160 8.25 3.19 4.75
N SER A 161 6.91 3.15 4.69
CA SER A 161 6.06 4.31 4.94
C SER A 161 6.06 4.76 6.40
N ASN A 162 6.31 3.85 7.33
CA ASN A 162 6.27 4.12 8.77
C ASN A 162 7.61 4.58 9.34
N ILE A 163 8.74 4.14 8.77
CA ILE A 163 10.07 4.36 9.36
C ILE A 163 10.85 5.52 8.74
N LEU A 164 10.64 5.81 7.46
CA LEU A 164 11.44 6.83 6.76
C LEU A 164 11.08 8.25 7.21
N PRO A 165 12.07 9.10 7.56
CA PRO A 165 11.81 10.42 8.10
C PRO A 165 11.21 11.36 7.07
N SER A 166 10.32 12.23 7.54
CA SER A 166 9.71 13.30 6.75
C SER A 166 10.64 14.51 6.63
N PRO A 167 10.66 15.24 5.50
CA PRO A 167 11.39 16.52 5.38
C PRO A 167 10.88 17.61 6.33
N ARG A 168 9.71 17.39 6.96
CA ARG A 168 9.10 18.27 7.98
C ARG A 168 9.50 17.90 9.41
N ALA A 169 10.27 16.84 9.62
CA ALA A 169 10.70 16.41 10.94
C ALA A 169 11.53 17.50 11.64
N ASN A 170 11.56 17.45 12.98
CA ASN A 170 12.43 18.29 13.80
C ASN A 170 13.63 17.47 14.31
N ALA A 171 14.71 18.14 14.75
CA ALA A 171 15.95 17.48 15.16
C ALA A 171 15.72 16.44 16.27
N ASN A 172 14.91 16.74 17.29
CA ASN A 172 14.62 15.79 18.38
C ASN A 172 13.99 14.49 17.85
N SER A 173 13.02 14.59 16.93
CA SER A 173 12.42 13.41 16.32
C SER A 173 13.41 12.58 15.49
N LEU A 174 14.37 13.24 14.84
CA LEU A 174 15.42 12.57 14.07
C LEU A 174 16.45 11.90 14.97
N ILE A 175 16.86 12.55 16.07
CA ILE A 175 17.74 11.96 17.10
C ILE A 175 17.11 10.67 17.62
N HIS A 176 15.83 10.71 18.01
CA HIS A 176 15.12 9.53 18.51
C HIS A 176 14.99 8.43 17.45
N LEU A 177 14.81 8.78 16.17
CA LEU A 177 14.75 7.79 15.10
C LEU A 177 16.11 7.11 14.91
N PHE A 178 17.19 7.88 14.76
CA PHE A 178 18.54 7.36 14.51
C PHE A 178 19.03 6.50 15.69
N ALA A 179 18.70 6.89 16.92
CA ALA A 179 19.00 6.10 18.11
C ALA A 179 18.39 4.68 18.07
N LYS A 180 17.24 4.46 17.41
CA LYS A 180 16.65 3.12 17.24
C LYS A 180 17.52 2.18 16.39
N PHE A 181 18.37 2.75 15.55
CA PHE A 181 19.31 2.03 14.69
C PHE A 181 20.74 2.05 15.26
N ASN A 182 20.90 2.40 16.54
CA ASN A 182 22.20 2.57 17.19
C ASN A 182 23.12 3.59 16.49
N LEU A 183 22.51 4.57 15.80
CA LEU A 183 23.22 5.71 15.21
C LEU A 183 23.19 6.88 16.18
N SER A 184 24.35 7.48 16.44
CA SER A 184 24.52 8.59 17.36
C SER A 184 24.02 9.92 16.76
N THR A 185 23.96 10.96 17.59
CA THR A 185 23.69 12.33 17.12
C THR A 185 24.76 12.84 16.16
N GLU A 186 26.03 12.45 16.35
CA GLU A 186 27.09 12.71 15.36
C GLU A 186 26.79 12.02 14.03
N ASP A 187 26.37 10.75 14.06
CA ASP A 187 26.02 9.99 12.84
C ASP A 187 24.82 10.64 12.11
N LEU A 188 23.79 11.08 12.84
CA LEU A 188 22.66 11.83 12.27
C LEU A 188 23.12 13.09 11.54
N VAL A 189 23.92 13.93 12.21
CA VAL A 189 24.36 15.21 11.64
C VAL A 189 25.29 14.98 10.46
N ALA A 190 26.22 14.03 10.56
CA ALA A 190 27.12 13.68 9.47
C ALA A 190 26.34 13.15 8.27
N LEU A 191 25.46 12.15 8.45
CA LEU A 191 24.68 11.56 7.35
C LEU A 191 23.71 12.56 6.71
N SER A 192 23.24 13.57 7.45
CA SER A 192 22.45 14.68 6.88
C SER A 192 23.27 15.53 5.91
N GLY A 193 24.59 15.54 6.05
CA GLY A 193 25.52 16.13 5.08
C GLY A 193 25.44 15.51 3.67
N SER A 194 24.77 14.36 3.50
CA SER A 194 24.43 13.84 2.17
C SER A 194 23.58 14.80 1.33
N HIS A 195 22.89 15.75 1.96
CA HIS A 195 22.17 16.83 1.29
C HIS A 195 23.08 17.94 0.72
N SER A 196 24.41 17.84 0.84
CA SER A 196 25.37 18.71 0.11
C SER A 196 25.24 18.56 -1.41
N ILE A 197 24.70 17.44 -1.89
CA ILE A 197 24.38 17.25 -3.30
C ILE A 197 22.92 16.88 -3.52
N GLY A 198 22.44 17.10 -4.75
CA GLY A 198 21.11 16.67 -5.17
C GLY A 198 20.02 17.74 -5.04
N LYS A 199 18.77 17.28 -5.13
CA LYS A 199 17.61 18.14 -5.34
C LYS A 199 16.39 17.65 -4.57
N ALA A 200 15.56 18.59 -4.13
CA ALA A 200 14.25 18.33 -3.53
C ALA A 200 13.14 19.08 -4.26
N ARG A 201 11.92 18.54 -4.18
CA ARG A 201 10.73 19.18 -4.76
C ARG A 201 10.22 20.31 -3.87
N CYS A 202 9.51 21.27 -4.46
CA CYS A 202 8.83 22.34 -3.74
C CYS A 202 7.87 21.78 -2.68
N PHE A 203 7.23 20.64 -2.96
CA PHE A 203 6.45 19.86 -1.99
C PHE A 203 7.15 19.67 -0.62
N SER A 204 8.48 19.51 -0.60
CA SER A 204 9.22 19.23 0.63
C SER A 204 9.49 20.48 1.48
N ILE A 205 9.44 21.68 0.90
CA ILE A 205 9.79 22.95 1.57
C ILE A 205 8.60 23.86 1.86
N VAL A 206 7.46 23.70 1.16
CA VAL A 206 6.27 24.55 1.35
C VAL A 206 5.84 24.69 2.81
N TYR A 207 5.98 23.63 3.61
CA TYR A 207 5.70 23.68 5.04
C TYR A 207 6.60 24.70 5.76
N ARG A 208 7.92 24.61 5.57
CA ARG A 208 8.91 25.51 6.16
C ARG A 208 8.75 26.95 5.65
N LEU A 209 8.44 27.10 4.37
CA LEU A 209 8.37 28.42 3.71
C LEU A 209 7.11 29.21 4.08
N TYR A 210 5.97 28.53 4.28
CA TYR A 210 4.67 29.18 4.42
C TYR A 210 3.84 28.82 5.65
N ASN A 211 4.04 27.63 6.23
CA ASN A 211 3.13 27.05 7.22
C ASN A 211 3.80 26.78 8.58
N GLN A 212 5.04 27.21 8.76
CA GLN A 212 5.75 27.09 10.02
C GLN A 212 5.28 28.18 10.99
N SER A 213 4.75 27.79 12.14
CA SER A 213 4.38 28.71 13.22
C SER A 213 5.64 29.21 13.94
N GLY A 214 5.75 30.52 14.17
CA GLY A 214 6.87 31.15 14.88
C GLY A 214 7.75 32.03 13.99
N GLU A 215 8.85 32.53 14.55
CA GLU A 215 9.81 33.36 13.81
C GLU A 215 10.59 32.49 12.82
N SER A 216 10.55 32.88 11.54
CA SER A 216 11.17 32.15 10.45
C SER A 216 12.69 32.24 10.57
N THR A 217 13.36 31.13 10.86
CA THR A 217 14.83 31.03 10.94
C THR A 217 15.51 31.00 9.57
N ILE A 218 14.78 31.34 8.50
CA ILE A 218 15.28 31.37 7.13
C ILE A 218 15.92 32.73 6.88
N ASP A 219 17.15 32.74 6.37
CA ASP A 219 17.80 33.97 5.93
C ASP A 219 16.89 34.80 5.00
N PRO A 220 16.70 36.12 5.24
CA PRO A 220 15.74 36.92 4.49
C PRO A 220 16.03 37.02 2.98
N HIS A 221 17.29 36.94 2.56
CA HIS A 221 17.62 36.93 1.13
C HIS A 221 17.24 35.59 0.52
N TYR A 222 17.70 34.51 1.15
CA TYR A 222 17.41 33.15 0.70
C TYR A 222 15.91 32.85 0.68
N LYS A 223 15.15 33.34 1.66
CA LYS A 223 13.69 33.24 1.69
C LYS A 223 13.05 33.86 0.44
N LYS A 224 13.55 35.00 -0.05
CA LYS A 224 13.06 35.61 -1.30
C LYS A 224 13.38 34.74 -2.52
N GLU A 225 14.54 34.09 -2.55
CA GLU A 225 14.91 33.15 -3.62
C GLU A 225 13.99 31.93 -3.60
N LEU A 226 13.74 31.35 -2.42
CA LEU A 226 12.82 30.23 -2.24
C LEU A 226 11.38 30.59 -2.61
N HIS A 227 10.90 31.80 -2.31
CA HIS A 227 9.57 32.26 -2.76
C HIS A 227 9.44 32.35 -4.28
N LYS A 228 10.51 32.73 -4.99
CA LYS A 228 10.53 32.72 -6.47
C LYS A 228 10.59 31.30 -7.02
N LEU A 229 11.32 30.42 -6.34
CA LEU A 229 11.45 29.03 -6.74
C LEU A 229 10.12 28.28 -6.55
N CYS A 230 9.55 28.36 -5.35
CA CYS A 230 8.39 27.62 -4.87
C CYS A 230 7.30 28.58 -4.36
N PRO A 231 6.55 29.27 -5.24
CA PRO A 231 5.44 30.14 -4.83
C PRO A 231 4.31 29.33 -4.15
N ARG A 232 3.49 29.98 -3.31
CA ARG A 232 2.46 29.33 -2.47
C ARG A 232 1.46 28.49 -3.27
N ASP A 233 1.03 28.98 -4.42
CA ASP A 233 0.12 28.27 -5.34
C ASP A 233 0.87 27.80 -6.60
N GLY A 234 2.17 27.51 -6.45
CA GLY A 234 3.05 27.05 -7.52
C GLY A 234 2.99 25.55 -7.78
N ASP A 235 3.74 25.13 -8.78
CA ASP A 235 3.97 23.71 -9.06
C ASP A 235 4.82 23.07 -7.95
N GLU A 236 4.22 22.15 -7.20
CA GLU A 236 4.88 21.44 -6.11
C GLU A 236 5.93 20.41 -6.59
N ASP A 237 5.88 19.98 -7.85
CA ASP A 237 6.85 19.06 -8.45
C ASP A 237 8.11 19.76 -8.98
N LYS A 238 8.10 21.10 -9.04
CA LYS A 238 9.29 21.87 -9.36
C LYS A 238 10.41 21.56 -8.36
N VAL A 239 11.63 21.42 -8.87
CA VAL A 239 12.79 21.02 -8.07
C VAL A 239 13.72 22.19 -7.77
N GLY A 240 14.27 22.18 -6.56
CA GLY A 240 15.36 23.04 -6.08
C GLY A 240 16.58 22.24 -5.69
N ASN A 241 17.73 22.90 -5.67
CA ASN A 241 18.96 22.34 -5.13
C ASN A 241 18.89 22.31 -3.60
N LEU A 242 19.44 21.26 -2.98
CA LEU A 242 19.52 21.14 -1.52
C LEU A 242 20.64 22.02 -0.92
N ASP A 243 21.66 22.33 -1.72
CA ASP A 243 22.86 23.10 -1.35
C ASP A 243 23.24 24.08 -2.48
N VAL A 244 24.07 25.08 -2.16
CA VAL A 244 24.67 26.04 -3.10
C VAL A 244 25.67 25.38 -4.06
N THR A 245 26.34 24.30 -3.64
CA THR A 245 27.27 23.49 -4.46
C THR A 245 26.66 22.13 -4.82
N PRO A 246 25.51 22.07 -5.53
CA PRO A 246 24.62 20.88 -5.60
C PRO A 246 25.19 19.62 -6.27
N THR A 247 26.41 19.71 -6.79
CA THR A 247 27.12 18.64 -7.51
C THR A 247 28.49 18.32 -6.91
N VAL A 248 28.90 19.02 -5.85
CA VAL A 248 30.16 18.81 -5.15
C VAL A 248 29.82 18.37 -3.73
N PHE A 249 30.33 17.21 -3.32
CA PHE A 249 30.16 16.74 -1.96
C PHE A 249 31.22 17.40 -1.07
N ASP A 250 30.80 18.42 -0.32
CA ASP A 250 31.66 19.26 0.51
C ASP A 250 30.95 19.64 1.82
N ASN A 251 31.57 20.49 2.64
CA ASN A 251 30.95 20.96 3.88
C ASN A 251 30.07 22.22 3.71
N GLN A 252 29.75 22.66 2.49
CA GLN A 252 28.92 23.84 2.23
C GLN A 252 27.52 23.69 2.82
N TYR A 253 26.95 22.49 2.79
CA TYR A 253 25.70 22.15 3.49
C TYR A 253 25.67 22.67 4.94
N PHE A 254 26.73 22.43 5.72
CA PHE A 254 26.77 22.86 7.12
C PHE A 254 26.95 24.37 7.27
N LYS A 255 27.76 24.99 6.39
CA LYS A 255 27.90 26.45 6.32
C LYS A 255 26.55 27.12 6.03
N ASP A 256 25.74 26.52 5.16
CA ASP A 256 24.41 26.97 4.84
C ASP A 256 23.47 26.85 6.05
N LEU A 257 23.55 25.76 6.83
CA LEU A 257 22.75 25.64 8.05
C LEU A 257 23.08 26.74 9.07
N VAL A 258 24.36 27.02 9.29
CA VAL A 258 24.83 28.11 10.18
C VAL A 258 24.32 29.47 9.69
N ALA A 259 24.26 29.67 8.37
CA ALA A 259 23.76 30.89 7.74
C ALA A 259 22.22 30.98 7.67
N GLY A 260 21.46 30.02 8.21
CA GLY A 260 19.99 30.00 8.11
C GLY A 260 19.46 29.65 6.71
N LYS A 261 20.27 28.95 5.91
CA LYS A 261 20.03 28.61 4.50
C LYS A 261 19.87 27.12 4.21
N GLY A 262 19.69 26.26 5.21
CA GLY A 262 19.31 24.87 4.96
C GLY A 262 18.05 24.80 4.09
N PHE A 263 17.86 23.80 3.23
CA PHE A 263 16.70 23.76 2.33
C PHE A 263 15.46 23.19 3.04
N LEU A 264 15.57 22.02 3.67
CA LEU A 264 14.46 21.35 4.35
C LEU A 264 14.28 21.84 5.79
N ASN A 265 13.11 21.56 6.38
CA ASN A 265 12.91 21.80 7.82
C ASN A 265 13.79 20.88 8.67
N SER A 266 13.89 19.61 8.25
CA SER A 266 14.76 18.60 8.85
C SER A 266 16.24 18.99 8.81
N ASP A 267 16.67 19.82 7.85
CA ASP A 267 18.05 20.33 7.80
C ASP A 267 18.22 21.47 8.80
N GLN A 268 17.42 22.54 8.65
CA GLN A 268 17.62 23.76 9.42
C GLN A 268 17.47 23.54 10.93
N THR A 269 16.61 22.59 11.32
CA THR A 269 16.40 22.24 12.73
C THR A 269 17.65 21.64 13.41
N LEU A 270 18.58 21.03 12.66
CA LEU A 270 19.84 20.50 13.22
C LEU A 270 20.70 21.62 13.82
N TYR A 271 20.65 22.82 13.26
CA TYR A 271 21.34 23.97 13.83
C TYR A 271 20.57 24.58 15.02
N THR A 272 19.26 24.31 15.16
CA THR A 272 18.45 24.93 16.23
C THR A 272 18.54 24.23 17.57
N VAL A 273 18.78 22.92 17.60
CA VAL A 273 18.87 22.12 18.84
C VAL A 273 20.33 22.05 19.30
N GLU A 274 20.57 22.26 20.60
CA GLU A 274 21.93 22.34 21.18
C GLU A 274 22.76 21.07 20.88
N GLU A 275 22.18 19.89 21.07
CA GLU A 275 22.85 18.59 20.90
C GLU A 275 23.38 18.35 19.48
N THR A 276 22.66 18.82 18.45
CA THR A 276 23.07 18.72 17.04
C THR A 276 23.88 19.93 16.58
N ARG A 277 23.68 21.10 17.19
CA ARG A 277 24.32 22.35 16.79
C ARG A 277 25.83 22.30 16.90
N GLU A 278 26.37 21.67 17.95
CA GLU A 278 27.82 21.53 18.13
C GLU A 278 28.47 20.83 16.93
N TRP A 279 27.86 19.74 16.46
CA TRP A 279 28.34 19.00 15.29
C TRP A 279 28.19 19.79 13.99
N VAL A 280 27.07 20.50 13.81
CA VAL A 280 26.86 21.37 12.63
C VAL A 280 27.94 22.46 12.55
N VAL A 281 28.24 23.13 13.67
CA VAL A 281 29.29 24.16 13.72
C VAL A 281 30.65 23.53 13.40
N LYS A 282 31.00 22.43 14.07
CA LYS A 282 32.26 21.71 13.83
C LYS A 282 32.45 21.35 12.36
N PHE A 283 31.44 20.74 11.73
CA PHE A 283 31.51 20.33 10.33
C PHE A 283 31.51 21.52 9.36
N SER A 284 30.90 22.65 9.73
CA SER A 284 30.98 23.88 8.91
C SER A 284 32.37 24.51 8.89
N GLU A 285 33.15 24.34 9.96
CA GLU A 285 34.49 24.90 10.13
C GLU A 285 35.59 23.94 9.64
N ASP A 286 35.36 22.63 9.75
CA ASP A 286 36.34 21.58 9.43
C ASP A 286 35.72 20.50 8.53
N GLU A 287 36.04 20.58 7.23
CA GLU A 287 35.61 19.59 6.24
C GLU A 287 36.22 18.20 6.45
N GLY A 288 37.46 18.14 6.97
CA GLY A 288 38.10 16.86 7.30
C GLY A 288 37.35 16.14 8.41
N ALA A 289 36.95 16.88 9.45
CA ALA A 289 36.12 16.34 10.53
C ALA A 289 34.75 15.86 10.03
N PHE A 290 34.13 16.58 9.09
CA PHE A 290 32.90 16.14 8.44
C PHE A 290 33.12 14.83 7.69
N PHE A 291 34.12 14.76 6.81
CA PHE A 291 34.38 13.56 6.01
C PHE A 291 34.69 12.34 6.88
N ASP A 292 35.49 12.48 7.94
CA ASP A 292 35.77 11.41 8.89
C ASP A 292 34.50 10.91 9.59
N ALA A 293 33.63 11.81 10.03
CA ALA A 293 32.36 11.45 10.66
C ALA A 293 31.38 10.83 9.65
N PHE A 294 31.35 11.34 8.42
CA PHE A 294 30.51 10.84 7.34
C PHE A 294 30.87 9.39 6.98
N VAL A 295 32.16 9.08 6.81
CA VAL A 295 32.63 7.71 6.56
C VAL A 295 32.21 6.77 7.69
N LYS A 296 32.40 7.18 8.95
CA LYS A 296 31.97 6.38 10.12
C LYS A 296 30.46 6.15 10.12
N GLY A 297 29.68 7.19 9.84
CA GLY A 297 28.22 7.11 9.74
C GLY A 297 27.77 6.17 8.60
N MET A 298 28.38 6.27 7.42
CA MET A 298 28.09 5.41 6.27
C MET A 298 28.45 3.95 6.51
N LEU A 299 29.55 3.67 7.22
CA LEU A 299 29.92 2.32 7.63
C LEU A 299 28.89 1.74 8.60
N LYS A 300 28.49 2.49 9.63
CA LYS A 300 27.44 2.06 10.58
C LYS A 300 26.08 1.87 9.90
N LEU A 301 25.70 2.79 9.02
CA LEU A 301 24.49 2.69 8.21
C LEU A 301 24.52 1.43 7.36
N GLY A 302 25.64 1.18 6.68
CA GLY A 302 25.85 -0.02 5.87
C GLY A 302 25.86 -1.32 6.70
N ASP A 303 26.23 -1.25 7.98
CA ASP A 303 26.27 -2.40 8.89
C ASP A 303 24.88 -2.82 9.41
N LEU A 304 23.81 -2.06 9.12
CA LEU A 304 22.45 -2.46 9.45
C LEU A 304 22.04 -3.71 8.67
N GLN A 305 21.67 -4.77 9.39
CA GLN A 305 21.26 -6.05 8.81
C GLN A 305 19.83 -6.40 9.20
N SER A 306 19.12 -7.09 8.30
CA SER A 306 17.76 -7.59 8.55
C SER A 306 17.72 -8.74 9.56
N GLY A 307 18.84 -9.44 9.75
CA GLY A 307 18.90 -10.71 10.48
C GLY A 307 18.12 -11.84 9.79
N GLN A 308 17.57 -11.60 8.59
CA GLN A 308 16.77 -12.57 7.86
C GLN A 308 17.60 -13.35 6.83
N PRO A 309 17.19 -14.59 6.50
CA PRO A 309 17.76 -15.29 5.36
C PRO A 309 17.54 -14.51 4.06
N GLY A 310 18.58 -14.47 3.22
CA GLY A 310 18.52 -13.84 1.91
C GLY A 310 19.21 -14.69 0.84
N GLU A 311 19.27 -14.15 -0.37
CA GLU A 311 19.88 -14.80 -1.52
C GLU A 311 20.86 -13.90 -2.27
N VAL A 312 21.39 -14.38 -3.40
CA VAL A 312 22.05 -13.53 -4.38
C VAL A 312 21.13 -13.48 -5.60
N ARG A 313 20.37 -12.40 -5.74
CA ARG A 313 19.44 -12.24 -6.86
C ARG A 313 20.21 -12.13 -8.16
N LYS A 314 19.69 -12.71 -9.25
CA LYS A 314 20.22 -12.48 -10.62
C LYS A 314 19.73 -11.18 -11.23
N ASN A 315 18.51 -10.78 -10.86
CA ASN A 315 17.87 -9.54 -11.26
C ASN A 315 17.41 -8.83 -9.98
N CYS A 316 17.86 -7.60 -9.78
CA CYS A 316 17.59 -6.87 -8.55
C CYS A 316 16.13 -6.50 -8.33
N ARG A 317 15.27 -6.67 -9.33
CA ARG A 317 13.84 -6.35 -9.24
C ARG A 317 12.96 -7.49 -8.78
N VAL A 318 13.48 -8.72 -8.80
CA VAL A 318 12.68 -9.92 -8.52
C VAL A 318 13.45 -10.95 -7.72
N VAL A 319 12.78 -11.62 -6.79
CA VAL A 319 13.31 -12.80 -6.11
C VAL A 319 13.60 -13.90 -7.15
N ASN A 320 14.71 -14.62 -6.99
CA ASN A 320 15.01 -15.75 -7.86
C ASN A 320 13.90 -16.78 -7.73
N ARG A 321 13.54 -17.41 -8.86
CA ARG A 321 12.68 -18.59 -8.81
C ARG A 321 13.42 -19.68 -8.06
N GLN A 322 12.85 -20.15 -6.95
CA GLN A 322 13.30 -21.38 -6.33
C GLN A 322 13.24 -22.47 -7.40
N ARG A 323 14.39 -23.05 -7.75
CA ARG A 323 14.40 -24.34 -8.44
C ARG A 323 13.82 -25.31 -7.43
N VAL A 324 12.58 -25.70 -7.66
CA VAL A 324 12.06 -26.91 -7.08
C VAL A 324 12.88 -28.03 -7.70
N ASP A 325 13.97 -28.42 -7.02
CA ASP A 325 14.70 -29.63 -7.39
C ASP A 325 13.69 -30.77 -7.43
N VAL A 326 13.80 -31.58 -8.48
CA VAL A 326 12.83 -32.56 -8.97
C VAL A 326 12.49 -33.60 -7.89
N VAL A 327 11.54 -33.24 -7.03
CA VAL A 327 10.77 -34.17 -6.16
C VAL A 327 9.26 -33.84 -6.24
N VAL A 328 8.89 -32.68 -6.80
CA VAL A 328 7.50 -32.21 -6.92
C VAL A 328 6.77 -32.75 -8.17
N VAL A 329 7.37 -33.69 -8.92
CA VAL A 329 6.63 -34.42 -9.97
C VAL A 329 5.77 -35.55 -9.37
N ASN A 330 6.05 -36.02 -8.15
CA ASN A 330 5.29 -37.12 -7.54
C ASN A 330 4.19 -36.68 -6.56
N VAL A 331 4.14 -35.41 -6.15
CA VAL A 331 3.08 -34.93 -5.24
C VAL A 331 1.91 -34.31 -6.03
N MET A 332 2.19 -33.56 -7.09
CA MET A 332 1.13 -32.98 -7.93
C MET A 332 0.35 -34.01 -8.77
N ALA A 333 0.89 -35.23 -8.94
CA ALA A 333 0.18 -36.32 -9.62
C ALA A 333 -0.87 -37.01 -8.73
N ILE A 334 -0.89 -36.75 -7.41
CA ILE A 334 -1.83 -37.38 -6.48
C ILE A 334 -3.06 -36.49 -6.24
N GLU A 335 -2.91 -35.16 -6.22
CA GLU A 335 -4.03 -34.23 -5.95
C GLU A 335 -4.85 -33.86 -7.20
N ALA A 336 -4.29 -33.97 -8.41
CA ALA A 336 -5.07 -33.75 -9.64
C ALA A 336 -6.12 -34.84 -9.87
N ASN A 337 -5.86 -36.07 -9.41
CA ASN A 337 -6.78 -37.19 -9.58
C ASN A 337 -8.02 -37.06 -8.68
N THR A 338 -7.93 -36.39 -7.52
CA THR A 338 -9.07 -36.24 -6.61
C THR A 338 -10.07 -35.18 -7.06
N ILE A 339 -9.63 -34.09 -7.70
CA ILE A 339 -10.54 -33.02 -8.14
C ILE A 339 -11.31 -33.43 -9.41
N GLU A 340 -10.67 -34.12 -10.36
CA GLU A 340 -11.39 -34.66 -11.53
C GLU A 340 -12.37 -35.76 -11.12
N GLU A 341 -11.99 -36.64 -10.20
CA GLU A 341 -12.86 -37.72 -9.71
C GLU A 341 -14.04 -37.17 -8.88
N GLU A 342 -13.82 -36.14 -8.05
CA GLU A 342 -14.88 -35.42 -7.35
C GLU A 342 -15.78 -34.62 -8.31
N SER A 343 -15.22 -33.98 -9.35
CA SER A 343 -15.99 -33.27 -10.38
C SER A 343 -16.89 -34.22 -11.17
N GLU A 344 -16.37 -35.39 -11.54
CA GLU A 344 -17.11 -36.41 -12.28
C GLU A 344 -18.19 -37.07 -11.41
N ASN A 345 -17.91 -37.29 -10.12
CA ASN A 345 -18.89 -37.76 -9.15
C ASN A 345 -20.01 -36.72 -8.94
N MET A 346 -19.65 -35.43 -8.87
CA MET A 346 -20.60 -34.34 -8.72
C MET A 346 -21.48 -34.16 -9.95
N LYS A 347 -20.93 -34.32 -11.16
CA LYS A 347 -21.72 -34.37 -12.41
C LYS A 347 -22.72 -35.53 -12.40
N LYS A 348 -22.31 -36.74 -12.00
CA LYS A 348 -23.21 -37.90 -11.89
C LYS A 348 -24.34 -37.68 -10.88
N ILE A 349 -24.06 -37.00 -9.76
CA ILE A 349 -25.07 -36.63 -8.77
C ILE A 349 -26.07 -35.62 -9.38
N ILE A 350 -25.57 -34.61 -10.10
CA ILE A 350 -26.42 -33.61 -10.76
C ILE A 350 -27.31 -34.27 -11.82
N GLU A 351 -26.76 -35.13 -12.68
CA GLU A 351 -27.54 -35.85 -13.70
C GLU A 351 -28.63 -36.72 -13.08
N LYS A 352 -28.33 -37.40 -11.97
CA LYS A 352 -29.32 -38.20 -11.24
C LYS A 352 -30.43 -37.33 -10.66
N LEU A 353 -30.11 -36.18 -10.07
CA LEU A 353 -31.09 -35.25 -9.52
C LEU A 353 -31.98 -34.63 -10.61
N VAL A 354 -31.42 -34.35 -11.80
CA VAL A 354 -32.19 -33.89 -12.96
C VAL A 354 -33.19 -34.95 -13.40
N LYS A 355 -32.74 -36.21 -13.53
CA LYS A 355 -33.60 -37.33 -13.94
C LYS A 355 -34.71 -37.62 -12.93
N ASP A 356 -34.40 -37.60 -11.63
CA ASP A 356 -35.39 -37.74 -10.56
C ASP A 356 -36.41 -36.58 -10.58
N GLY A 357 -35.97 -35.37 -10.95
CA GLY A 357 -36.81 -34.20 -11.15
C GLY A 357 -37.78 -34.37 -12.34
N GLU A 358 -37.30 -34.90 -13.46
CA GLU A 358 -38.12 -35.22 -14.64
C GLU A 358 -39.16 -36.30 -14.36
N GLU A 359 -38.77 -37.38 -13.65
CA GLU A 359 -39.69 -38.45 -13.25
C GLU A 359 -40.78 -37.93 -12.30
N LYS A 360 -40.41 -37.12 -11.31
CA LYS A 360 -41.37 -36.46 -10.41
C LYS A 360 -42.28 -35.50 -11.17
N GLY A 361 -41.75 -34.74 -12.13
CA GLY A 361 -42.54 -33.86 -13.00
C GLY A 361 -43.56 -34.64 -13.84
N ALA A 362 -43.17 -35.78 -14.40
CA ALA A 362 -44.08 -36.67 -15.11
C ALA A 362 -45.15 -37.27 -14.19
N GLN A 363 -44.80 -37.61 -12.96
CA GLN A 363 -45.75 -38.12 -11.96
C GLN A 363 -46.76 -37.06 -11.52
N ILE A 364 -46.33 -35.80 -11.39
CA ILE A 364 -47.22 -34.66 -11.13
C ILE A 364 -48.20 -34.49 -12.28
N LYS A 365 -47.74 -34.48 -13.54
CA LYS A 365 -48.65 -34.41 -14.70
C LYS A 365 -49.69 -35.52 -14.73
N ARG A 366 -49.30 -36.76 -14.42
CA ARG A 366 -50.25 -37.89 -14.31
C ARG A 366 -51.27 -37.70 -13.18
N GLN A 367 -50.86 -37.10 -12.06
CA GLN A 367 -51.77 -36.77 -10.97
C GLN A 367 -52.73 -35.64 -11.36
N GLU A 368 -52.25 -34.61 -12.05
CA GLU A 368 -53.08 -33.52 -12.58
C GLU A 368 -54.13 -34.03 -13.56
N GLU A 369 -53.79 -34.94 -14.47
CA GLU A 369 -54.74 -35.57 -15.39
C GLU A 369 -55.80 -36.42 -14.65
N LYS A 370 -55.39 -37.15 -13.61
CA LYS A 370 -56.33 -37.89 -12.75
C LYS A 370 -57.29 -36.94 -12.03
N ILE A 371 -56.78 -35.83 -11.49
CA ILE A 371 -57.59 -34.79 -10.85
C ILE A 371 -58.57 -34.21 -11.88
N ALA A 372 -58.11 -33.81 -13.06
CA ALA A 372 -58.96 -33.27 -14.12
C ALA A 372 -60.08 -34.24 -14.54
N ASN A 373 -59.79 -35.55 -14.61
CA ASN A 373 -60.78 -36.58 -14.91
C ASN A 373 -61.78 -36.79 -13.76
N LEU A 374 -61.33 -36.75 -12.50
CA LEU A 374 -62.21 -36.79 -11.33
C LEU A 374 -63.14 -35.57 -11.27
N THR A 375 -62.61 -34.38 -11.55
CA THR A 375 -63.39 -33.13 -11.63
C THR A 375 -64.46 -33.21 -12.73
N LYS A 376 -64.12 -33.77 -13.90
CA LYS A 376 -65.11 -34.03 -14.99
C LYS A 376 -66.16 -35.06 -14.60
N LYS A 377 -65.83 -36.07 -13.79
CA LYS A 377 -66.79 -37.07 -13.28
C LYS A 377 -67.72 -36.49 -12.20
N LEU A 378 -67.23 -35.57 -11.37
CA LEU A 378 -68.03 -34.87 -10.36
C LEU A 378 -69.00 -33.85 -10.97
N GLN A 379 -68.70 -33.32 -12.16
CA GLN A 379 -69.62 -32.46 -12.93
C GLN A 379 -70.68 -33.23 -13.74
N LYS A 380 -70.67 -34.57 -13.74
CA LYS A 380 -71.63 -35.43 -14.48
C LYS A 380 -72.38 -36.41 -13.59
N ARG A 381 -72.84 -35.99 -12.41
CA ARG A 381 -73.95 -36.64 -11.71
C ARG A 381 -75.09 -35.64 -11.49
N PRO A 382 -76.31 -35.94 -11.97
CA PRO A 382 -77.47 -35.08 -11.75
C PRO A 382 -77.87 -35.12 -10.27
N ILE A 383 -78.19 -33.96 -9.72
CA ILE A 383 -78.89 -33.84 -8.44
C ILE A 383 -80.37 -34.00 -8.76
N ASP A 384 -81.00 -35.05 -8.24
CA ASP A 384 -82.45 -35.16 -8.17
C ASP A 384 -82.85 -35.24 -6.70
N GLU A 385 -83.87 -34.45 -6.37
CA GLU A 385 -84.35 -34.10 -5.03
C GLU A 385 -85.11 -35.25 -4.35
N THR A 386 -85.08 -35.33 -3.02
CA THR A 386 -86.26 -35.07 -2.13
C THR A 386 -86.18 -35.73 -0.74
N HIS A 387 -86.43 -34.88 0.27
CA HIS A 387 -87.26 -35.05 1.48
C HIS A 387 -86.91 -35.96 2.69
N LYS A 388 -86.75 -35.26 3.83
CA LYS A 388 -87.54 -35.30 5.10
C LYS A 388 -86.89 -35.83 6.41
N ASN A 389 -86.75 -34.85 7.32
CA ASN A 389 -87.15 -34.79 8.74
C ASN A 389 -86.31 -35.38 9.90
N GLY A 390 -86.21 -34.55 10.96
CA GLY A 390 -85.85 -34.84 12.36
C GLY A 390 -84.58 -34.11 12.83
N GLU A 391 -84.64 -32.87 13.37
CA GLU A 391 -84.58 -32.53 14.83
C GLU A 391 -83.29 -33.05 15.51
N THR A 392 -82.43 -32.29 16.21
CA THR A 392 -82.68 -31.25 17.25
C THR A 392 -81.44 -30.32 17.45
N GLU A 393 -81.65 -29.28 18.25
CA GLU A 393 -80.96 -28.00 18.45
C GLU A 393 -79.60 -27.98 19.19
N SER A 394 -78.79 -26.95 18.93
CA SER A 394 -78.36 -25.89 19.89
C SER A 394 -77.35 -24.94 19.20
N GLU A 395 -77.80 -23.73 18.85
CA GLU A 395 -77.41 -22.43 19.45
C GLU A 395 -75.89 -22.21 19.63
N GLY A 396 -75.25 -21.18 19.06
CA GLY A 396 -75.69 -19.78 19.13
C GLY A 396 -75.18 -18.82 18.04
N LYS A 397 -75.95 -17.74 17.95
CA LYS A 397 -75.90 -16.50 17.16
C LYS A 397 -74.55 -15.75 17.25
N SER A 398 -74.11 -14.99 16.25
CA SER A 398 -74.73 -13.75 15.68
C SER A 398 -74.00 -13.41 14.36
N ASP A 399 -74.64 -13.17 13.20
CA ASP A 399 -75.50 -12.05 12.75
C ASP A 399 -74.85 -10.67 12.98
N GLU A 400 -74.66 -9.75 12.01
CA GLU A 400 -75.31 -9.46 10.73
C GLU A 400 -74.25 -8.99 9.68
N SER A 401 -74.32 -9.29 8.36
CA SER A 401 -75.35 -8.97 7.35
C SER A 401 -75.46 -7.44 7.14
N LYS A 402 -75.43 -6.81 5.96
CA LYS A 402 -75.99 -7.01 4.60
C LYS A 402 -75.48 -5.77 3.80
N SER A 403 -75.47 -5.64 2.48
CA SER A 403 -76.00 -6.40 1.34
C SER A 403 -75.61 -5.62 0.07
N ASN A 404 -75.47 -6.34 -1.05
CA ASN A 404 -75.90 -5.97 -2.41
C ASN A 404 -75.42 -4.63 -3.03
N ALA A 405 -74.95 -4.52 -4.27
CA ALA A 405 -75.27 -5.30 -5.47
C ALA A 405 -74.34 -4.92 -6.65
N LYS A 406 -74.19 -5.87 -7.58
CA LYS A 406 -74.07 -5.71 -9.05
C LYS A 406 -72.73 -5.24 -9.66
N SER A 407 -72.30 -6.11 -10.59
CA SER A 407 -71.68 -5.85 -11.91
C SER A 407 -70.24 -6.36 -12.11
N LYS A 408 -70.08 -7.07 -13.24
CA LYS A 408 -68.89 -7.71 -13.83
C LYS A 408 -67.72 -6.72 -14.05
N PRO A 409 -66.46 -7.12 -14.33
CA PRO A 409 -65.91 -8.46 -14.57
C PRO A 409 -64.74 -8.86 -13.63
N ARG A 410 -64.43 -10.17 -13.58
CA ARG A 410 -63.35 -10.75 -12.77
C ARG A 410 -61.97 -10.19 -13.17
N ARG A 411 -61.45 -9.26 -12.36
CA ARG A 411 -60.02 -9.20 -11.99
C ARG A 411 -59.78 -10.18 -10.83
N ARG A 412 -58.70 -10.97 -10.91
CA ARG A 412 -57.77 -11.34 -9.82
C ARG A 412 -56.78 -12.37 -10.39
N ARG A 413 -55.52 -11.97 -10.59
CA ARG A 413 -54.41 -12.11 -9.64
C ARG A 413 -54.02 -13.58 -9.42
N ASN A 414 -52.92 -13.97 -10.05
CA ASN A 414 -51.75 -14.49 -9.34
C ASN A 414 -50.48 -13.86 -9.97
N PRO A 415 -49.34 -13.84 -9.27
CA PRO A 415 -48.28 -12.86 -9.43
C PRO A 415 -47.17 -13.29 -10.41
N HIS A 416 -46.63 -12.26 -11.05
CA HIS A 416 -45.24 -12.06 -11.47
C HIS A 416 -44.41 -13.28 -11.91
N GLY A 417 -44.48 -13.55 -13.21
CA GLY A 417 -43.34 -13.29 -14.09
C GLY A 417 -43.86 -12.49 -15.28
N ASP A 418 -43.14 -11.47 -15.74
CA ASP A 418 -42.86 -11.32 -17.18
C ASP A 418 -41.96 -10.12 -17.51
N SER A 419 -41.11 -10.41 -18.48
CA SER A 419 -40.13 -9.61 -19.20
C SER A 419 -40.67 -8.29 -19.75
N PHE A 420 -39.83 -7.25 -19.75
CA PHE A 420 -40.12 -5.95 -20.36
C PHE A 420 -40.21 -6.06 -21.90
N CYS A 421 -41.15 -5.33 -22.51
CA CYS A 421 -41.40 -5.32 -23.95
C CYS A 421 -40.57 -4.24 -24.67
N PHE A 422 -40.17 -4.52 -25.92
CA PHE A 422 -39.36 -3.65 -26.80
C PHE A 422 -39.87 -2.20 -26.91
N GLN A 423 -41.18 -1.97 -26.82
CA GLN A 423 -41.77 -0.63 -26.84
C GLN A 423 -41.42 0.20 -25.59
N GLN A 424 -41.27 -0.43 -24.42
CA GLN A 424 -40.86 0.24 -23.17
C GLN A 424 -39.38 0.63 -23.18
N ILE A 425 -38.56 -0.14 -23.90
CA ILE A 425 -37.14 0.17 -24.09
C ILE A 425 -36.99 1.36 -25.06
N GLN A 426 -37.79 1.42 -26.13
CA GLN A 426 -37.80 2.60 -27.01
C GLN A 426 -38.28 3.88 -26.30
N ASP A 427 -39.29 3.79 -25.44
CA ASP A 427 -39.75 4.92 -24.63
C ASP A 427 -38.73 5.37 -23.58
N MET A 428 -37.95 4.44 -23.01
CA MET A 428 -36.83 4.77 -22.11
C MET A 428 -35.71 5.49 -22.86
N ILE A 429 -35.32 5.01 -24.03
CA ILE A 429 -34.26 5.64 -24.84
C ILE A 429 -34.70 7.04 -25.30
N ALA A 430 -35.96 7.19 -25.75
CA ALA A 430 -36.51 8.49 -26.13
C ALA A 430 -36.57 9.49 -24.94
N LYS A 431 -36.88 9.01 -23.72
CA LYS A 431 -36.85 9.83 -22.49
C LYS A 431 -35.44 10.19 -22.07
N THR A 432 -34.47 9.29 -22.16
CA THR A 432 -33.07 9.54 -21.82
C THR A 432 -32.43 10.55 -22.78
N ILE A 433 -32.74 10.45 -24.09
CA ILE A 433 -32.28 11.45 -25.08
C ILE A 433 -32.93 12.81 -24.82
N LYS A 434 -34.21 12.84 -24.42
CA LYS A 434 -34.90 14.09 -24.04
C LYS A 434 -34.31 14.72 -22.77
N HIS A 435 -33.86 13.90 -21.81
CA HIS A 435 -33.21 14.36 -20.57
C HIS A 435 -31.76 14.82 -20.77
N GLN A 436 -31.11 14.43 -21.87
CA GLN A 436 -29.76 14.91 -22.22
C GLN A 436 -29.76 16.18 -23.09
N LEU A 437 -30.92 16.59 -23.63
CA LEU A 437 -31.00 17.71 -24.58
C LEU A 437 -31.64 19.00 -24.06
N ASP A 438 -32.30 19.00 -22.89
CA ASP A 438 -32.84 20.23 -22.28
C ASP A 438 -32.41 20.31 -20.80
N GLY A 439 -31.41 21.15 -20.52
CA GLY A 439 -30.93 21.40 -19.17
C GLY A 439 -31.81 22.37 -18.37
N ASN A 440 -31.96 22.11 -17.07
CA ASN A 440 -31.86 23.15 -16.02
C ASN A 440 -31.66 22.49 -14.63
N PRO A 441 -30.87 23.07 -13.72
CA PRO A 441 -30.64 22.56 -12.37
C PRO A 441 -31.68 23.14 -11.40
N ASP A 442 -32.37 22.29 -10.63
CA ASP A 442 -32.55 22.38 -9.16
C ASP A 442 -33.59 21.34 -8.66
N GLU A 443 -33.45 21.01 -7.37
CA GLU A 443 -34.40 20.39 -6.43
C GLU A 443 -34.36 18.85 -6.20
N SER A 444 -33.52 18.53 -5.20
CA SER A 444 -33.84 17.63 -4.07
C SER A 444 -33.74 16.10 -4.24
N GLY A 445 -32.59 15.61 -4.69
CA GLY A 445 -32.13 14.28 -4.32
C GLY A 445 -31.51 14.31 -2.92
N HIS A 446 -32.18 13.74 -1.91
CA HIS A 446 -31.68 13.74 -0.54
C HIS A 446 -30.41 12.88 -0.45
N TYR A 447 -29.24 13.51 -0.42
CA TYR A 447 -27.94 12.85 -0.23
C TYR A 447 -27.95 12.00 1.05
N ILE A 448 -27.73 10.70 0.91
CA ILE A 448 -27.63 9.77 2.04
C ILE A 448 -26.16 9.64 2.43
N LYS A 449 -25.83 9.99 3.67
CA LYS A 449 -24.47 9.86 4.22
C LYS A 449 -24.19 8.39 4.56
N PRO A 450 -23.06 7.79 4.14
CA PRO A 450 -22.74 6.39 4.39
C PRO A 450 -22.20 6.10 5.81
N TYR A 451 -22.27 7.08 6.71
CA TYR A 451 -21.80 7.01 8.09
C TYR A 451 -22.90 7.39 9.07
N THR A 452 -22.73 7.00 10.33
CA THR A 452 -23.79 7.13 11.36
C THR A 452 -24.04 8.59 11.78
N GLU A 453 -25.23 8.86 12.34
CA GLU A 453 -25.57 10.16 12.95
C GLU A 453 -24.56 10.59 14.02
N ARG A 454 -23.93 9.63 14.73
CA ARG A 454 -22.85 9.90 15.68
C ARG A 454 -21.66 10.61 15.01
N ILE A 455 -21.23 10.15 13.83
CA ILE A 455 -20.14 10.76 13.06
C ILE A 455 -20.58 12.11 12.48
N ASP A 456 -21.84 12.21 12.06
CA ASP A 456 -22.39 13.47 11.56
C ASP A 456 -22.51 14.54 12.64
N ALA A 457 -22.69 14.16 13.90
CA ALA A 457 -22.75 15.05 15.05
C ALA A 457 -21.37 15.51 15.57
N LEU A 458 -20.26 14.93 15.09
CA LEU A 458 -18.92 15.35 15.53
C LEU A 458 -18.60 16.79 15.10
N GLU A 459 -18.19 17.63 16.05
CA GLU A 459 -17.73 18.99 15.76
C GLU A 459 -16.28 18.95 15.25
N MET A 460 -15.99 19.79 14.24
CA MET A 460 -14.62 19.94 13.77
C MET A 460 -13.80 20.72 14.83
N PRO A 461 -12.50 20.41 15.02
CA PRO A 461 -11.66 21.14 15.96
C PRO A 461 -11.67 22.66 15.71
N ASN A 462 -11.59 23.45 16.78
CA ASN A 462 -11.48 24.90 16.67
C ASN A 462 -10.26 25.29 15.83
N ALA A 463 -10.44 26.22 14.87
CA ALA A 463 -9.47 26.62 13.85
C ALA A 463 -9.17 25.61 12.72
N TYR A 464 -9.96 24.52 12.59
CA TYR A 464 -9.86 23.61 11.44
C TYR A 464 -10.22 24.32 10.13
N GLN A 465 -9.28 24.33 9.19
CA GLN A 465 -9.50 24.74 7.80
C GLN A 465 -9.42 23.50 6.90
N PRO A 466 -10.49 23.16 6.16
CA PRO A 466 -10.48 21.97 5.34
C PRO A 466 -9.43 22.08 4.22
N PRO A 467 -8.58 21.05 4.02
CA PRO A 467 -7.67 21.03 2.89
C PRO A 467 -8.41 21.09 1.56
N LYS A 468 -7.78 21.67 0.54
CA LYS A 468 -8.24 21.50 -0.85
C LYS A 468 -7.85 20.11 -1.31
N PHE A 469 -8.83 19.25 -1.54
CA PHE A 469 -8.59 17.88 -2.02
C PHE A 469 -8.42 17.84 -3.53
N MET A 470 -7.56 16.94 -4.00
CA MET A 470 -7.67 16.44 -5.36
C MET A 470 -8.92 15.57 -5.46
N PHE A 471 -9.74 15.79 -6.50
CA PHE A 471 -10.95 15.01 -6.69
C PHE A 471 -10.67 13.71 -7.43
N PHE A 472 -11.26 12.62 -6.94
CA PHE A 472 -11.24 11.31 -7.59
C PHE A 472 -12.60 11.03 -8.21
N ASP A 473 -12.60 10.75 -9.52
CA ASP A 473 -13.79 10.41 -10.31
C ASP A 473 -14.00 8.90 -10.49
N GLY A 474 -13.14 8.07 -9.88
CA GLY A 474 -13.15 6.62 -10.05
C GLY A 474 -12.13 6.11 -11.09
N LYS A 475 -11.40 7.01 -11.77
CA LYS A 475 -10.32 6.64 -12.70
C LYS A 475 -8.96 6.78 -12.01
N GLY A 476 -8.11 5.77 -12.15
CA GLY A 476 -6.81 5.69 -11.48
C GLY A 476 -6.81 4.69 -10.34
N ASN A 477 -5.85 4.79 -9.42
CA ASN A 477 -5.70 3.84 -8.32
C ASN A 477 -6.41 4.33 -7.04
N PRO A 478 -7.47 3.65 -6.58
CA PRO A 478 -8.22 4.07 -5.39
C PRO A 478 -7.37 4.11 -4.11
N LYS A 479 -6.37 3.22 -3.97
CA LYS A 479 -5.47 3.20 -2.80
C LYS A 479 -4.57 4.43 -2.74
N GLN A 480 -4.10 4.90 -3.90
CA GLN A 480 -3.30 6.14 -3.98
C GLN A 480 -4.14 7.36 -3.59
N HIS A 481 -5.39 7.42 -4.04
CA HIS A 481 -6.31 8.48 -3.66
C HIS A 481 -6.56 8.50 -2.15
N VAL A 482 -6.85 7.34 -1.55
CA VAL A 482 -7.08 7.22 -0.11
C VAL A 482 -5.83 7.63 0.69
N ALA A 483 -4.63 7.20 0.29
CA ALA A 483 -3.40 7.58 0.95
C ALA A 483 -3.13 9.10 0.87
N HIS A 484 -3.37 9.71 -0.29
CA HIS A 484 -3.26 11.15 -0.47
C HIS A 484 -4.28 11.92 0.39
N PHE A 485 -5.53 11.45 0.42
CA PHE A 485 -6.58 12.02 1.25
C PHE A 485 -6.22 12.01 2.74
N ILE A 486 -5.76 10.86 3.27
CA ILE A 486 -5.35 10.73 4.69
C ILE A 486 -4.22 11.72 4.99
N LYS A 487 -3.20 11.79 4.12
CA LYS A 487 -2.05 12.69 4.28
C LYS A 487 -2.46 14.17 4.34
N MET A 488 -3.41 14.59 3.51
CA MET A 488 -3.91 15.96 3.51
C MET A 488 -4.69 16.29 4.78
N CYS A 489 -5.47 15.35 5.30
CA CYS A 489 -6.23 15.53 6.54
C CYS A 489 -5.37 15.44 7.80
N ASN A 490 -4.27 14.69 7.79
CA ASN A 490 -3.39 14.49 8.96
C ASN A 490 -2.56 15.74 9.33
N ASN A 491 -2.70 16.84 8.57
CA ASN A 491 -2.25 18.17 8.98
C ASN A 491 -3.21 18.84 9.99
N ALA A 492 -4.33 18.20 10.39
CA ALA A 492 -5.40 18.85 11.15
C ALA A 492 -6.13 18.01 12.24
N GLY A 493 -5.59 16.89 12.72
CA GLY A 493 -6.07 16.18 13.94
C GLY A 493 -6.29 14.66 13.77
N THR A 494 -6.05 13.90 14.84
CA THR A 494 -5.93 12.43 14.87
C THR A 494 -7.23 11.67 15.18
N GLU A 495 -8.35 12.03 14.56
CA GLU A 495 -9.62 11.28 14.75
C GLU A 495 -10.12 10.65 13.45
N TRP A 496 -10.09 9.32 13.39
CA TRP A 496 -10.52 8.50 12.25
C TRP A 496 -11.98 8.76 11.84
N ASP A 497 -12.86 9.10 12.79
CA ASP A 497 -14.26 9.42 12.52
C ASP A 497 -14.40 10.74 11.73
N LEU A 498 -13.53 11.71 11.99
CA LEU A 498 -13.50 12.97 11.22
C LEU A 498 -12.99 12.74 9.79
N LEU A 499 -12.11 11.77 9.56
CA LEU A 499 -11.66 11.40 8.21
C LEU A 499 -12.82 10.83 7.37
N VAL A 500 -13.64 9.95 7.95
CA VAL A 500 -14.85 9.43 7.29
C VAL A 500 -15.77 10.58 6.87
N LYS A 501 -15.93 11.57 7.76
CA LYS A 501 -16.75 12.77 7.51
C LYS A 501 -16.22 13.64 6.37
N GLN A 502 -14.90 13.74 6.21
CA GLN A 502 -14.28 14.56 5.16
C GLN A 502 -14.11 13.83 3.82
N PHE A 503 -14.09 12.50 3.80
CA PHE A 503 -13.72 11.72 2.61
C PHE A 503 -14.57 12.01 1.37
N VAL A 504 -15.89 12.21 1.55
CA VAL A 504 -16.81 12.55 0.45
C VAL A 504 -16.36 13.79 -0.33
N ARG A 505 -15.68 14.73 0.32
CA ARG A 505 -15.20 15.98 -0.28
C ARG A 505 -14.01 15.78 -1.22
N SER A 506 -13.44 14.58 -1.23
CA SER A 506 -12.36 14.19 -2.14
C SER A 506 -12.88 13.44 -3.38
N LEU A 507 -14.19 13.23 -3.51
CA LEU A 507 -14.80 12.45 -4.59
C LEU A 507 -15.61 13.35 -5.53
N LYS A 508 -15.73 12.94 -6.80
CA LYS A 508 -16.62 13.53 -7.80
C LYS A 508 -17.19 12.45 -8.72
N GLU A 509 -18.21 12.81 -9.51
CA GLU A 509 -18.77 11.95 -10.56
C GLU A 509 -19.08 10.53 -10.06
N VAL A 510 -18.67 9.50 -10.80
CA VAL A 510 -19.00 8.09 -10.54
C VAL A 510 -18.52 7.63 -9.16
N ALA A 511 -17.36 8.10 -8.69
CA ALA A 511 -16.87 7.75 -7.35
C ALA A 511 -17.67 8.43 -6.24
N PHE A 512 -18.20 9.63 -6.48
CA PHE A 512 -19.13 10.26 -5.55
C PHE A 512 -20.43 9.45 -5.50
N ASP A 513 -21.05 9.16 -6.64
CA ASP A 513 -22.32 8.42 -6.72
C ASP A 513 -22.20 7.03 -6.07
N TRP A 514 -21.10 6.30 -6.30
CA TRP A 514 -20.82 5.03 -5.60
C TRP A 514 -20.78 5.19 -4.07
N TYR A 515 -20.08 6.21 -3.58
CA TYR A 515 -19.93 6.46 -2.15
C TYR A 515 -21.25 6.85 -1.49
N THR A 516 -22.11 7.58 -2.20
CA THR A 516 -23.39 8.09 -1.69
C THR A 516 -24.54 7.10 -1.84
N ASP A 517 -24.57 6.35 -2.94
CA ASP A 517 -25.77 5.61 -3.35
C ASP A 517 -25.61 4.09 -3.17
N GLU A 518 -24.40 3.55 -3.32
CA GLU A 518 -24.15 2.11 -3.20
C GLU A 518 -23.62 1.69 -1.82
N LEU A 519 -22.78 2.53 -1.22
CA LEU A 519 -22.17 2.28 0.10
C LEU A 519 -23.13 2.60 1.27
N ALA A 520 -23.94 3.65 1.14
CA ALA A 520 -24.82 4.13 2.21
C ALA A 520 -25.96 3.16 2.62
N PRO A 521 -26.61 2.43 1.69
CA PRO A 521 -27.69 1.50 2.06
C PRO A 521 -27.20 0.17 2.65
N THR A 522 -25.93 -0.20 2.42
CA THR A 522 -25.45 -1.57 2.68
C THR A 522 -24.51 -1.69 3.88
N THR A 523 -23.89 -0.59 4.33
CA THR A 523 -22.89 -0.67 5.41
C THR A 523 -22.77 0.63 6.20
N ARG A 524 -23.14 0.66 7.48
CA ARG A 524 -22.80 1.79 8.37
C ARG A 524 -21.29 1.75 8.62
N ILE A 525 -20.54 2.70 8.06
CA ILE A 525 -19.10 2.84 8.33
C ILE A 525 -18.94 3.32 9.79
N CYS A 526 -18.33 2.49 10.64
CA CYS A 526 -18.10 2.78 12.06
C CYS A 526 -16.65 3.18 12.40
N SER A 527 -15.71 2.95 11.48
CA SER A 527 -14.29 3.31 11.59
C SER A 527 -13.63 3.21 10.21
N PHE A 528 -12.65 4.06 9.91
CA PHE A 528 -11.94 4.12 8.62
C PHE A 528 -11.10 2.85 8.33
N ASN A 529 -10.75 2.08 9.36
CA ASN A 529 -9.68 1.08 9.25
C ASN A 529 -10.06 -0.27 8.64
N ASP A 530 -11.36 -0.58 8.44
CA ASP A 530 -11.75 -1.97 8.10
C ASP A 530 -12.45 -2.18 6.75
N LYS A 531 -12.83 -1.14 5.99
CA LYS A 531 -13.70 -1.37 4.81
C LYS A 531 -13.37 -0.64 3.51
N LEU A 532 -12.76 0.54 3.55
CA LEU A 532 -12.37 1.24 2.30
C LEU A 532 -11.17 0.58 1.59
N LEU A 533 -10.40 -0.24 2.31
CA LEU A 533 -9.23 -0.97 1.78
C LEU A 533 -9.60 -2.34 1.18
N THR A 534 -10.83 -2.82 1.37
CA THR A 534 -11.25 -4.19 1.02
C THR A 534 -12.35 -4.26 -0.04
N THR A 535 -12.97 -3.14 -0.41
CA THR A 535 -13.94 -3.09 -1.52
C THR A 535 -13.23 -2.83 -2.86
N LYS A 536 -13.56 -3.69 -3.84
CA LYS A 536 -12.91 -3.83 -5.17
C LYS A 536 -12.77 -2.54 -5.97
#